data_AF-A0A961XD77-F1
#
_entry.id   AF-A0A961XD77-F1
#
_cell.length_a   1.000
_cell.length_b   1.000
_cell.length_c   1.000
_cell.angle_alpha   90.00
_cell.angle_beta   90.00
_cell.angle_gamma   90.00
#
_symmetry.space_group_name_H-M   'P 1'
#
loop_
_entity.id
_entity.type
_entity.pdbx_description
1 polymer ?
#
loop_
_entity_poly.entity_id
_entity_poly.type
_entity_poly.pdbx_seq_one_letter_code
_entity_poly.pdbx_strand_id
1 'polypeptide(L)'
;MREILDQLEARRRAARLGGGEARIATQHSKGKLTARERLDVLLDEGSFEEYDMYVTHRATDFGMAANKVPGDGVVTGWGTINGRLVYVFSQD
;
A
#
# COMPACT_ATOMS: atom_id res chain seq x y z
N MET A 1 24.69 -9.71 0.91
CA MET A 1 24.08 -8.36 1.01
C MET A 1 23.20 -8.04 -0.20
N ARG A 2 23.69 -8.21 -1.43
CA ARG A 2 22.89 -7.98 -2.65
C ARG A 2 21.59 -8.79 -2.71
N GLU A 3 21.65 -10.09 -2.41
CA GLU A 3 20.48 -10.97 -2.38
C GLU A 3 19.37 -10.51 -1.42
N ILE A 4 19.72 -10.01 -0.23
CA ILE A 4 18.75 -9.53 0.76
C ILE A 4 18.05 -8.26 0.25
N LEU A 5 18.78 -7.38 -0.42
CA LEU A 5 18.21 -6.18 -1.03
C LEU A 5 17.24 -6.54 -2.17
N ASP A 6 17.59 -7.54 -3.00
CA ASP A 6 16.73 -8.01 -4.08
C ASP A 6 15.43 -8.62 -3.54
N GLN A 7 15.52 -9.40 -2.44
CA GLN A 7 14.35 -9.95 -1.75
C GLN A 7 13.46 -8.85 -1.13
N LEU A 8 14.08 -7.82 -0.54
CA LEU A 8 13.34 -6.68 0.01
C LEU A 8 12.58 -5.93 -1.09
N GLU A 9 13.22 -5.65 -2.22
CA GLU A 9 12.58 -4.99 -3.35
C GLU A 9 11.46 -5.84 -3.96
N ALA A 10 11.63 -7.16 -4.02
CA ALA A 10 10.56 -8.07 -4.43
C ALA A 10 9.34 -7.99 -3.49
N ARG A 11 9.57 -7.95 -2.18
CA ARG A 11 8.50 -7.79 -1.17
C ARG A 11 7.80 -6.43 -1.28
N ARG A 12 8.54 -5.34 -1.52
CA ARG A 12 7.97 -4.00 -1.77
C ARG A 12 7.06 -3.99 -2.99
N ARG A 13 7.51 -4.58 -4.10
CA ARG A 13 6.69 -4.68 -5.32
C ARG A 13 5.41 -5.46 -5.08
N ALA A 14 5.49 -6.59 -4.38
CA ALA A 14 4.32 -7.39 -4.04
C ALA A 14 3.32 -6.62 -3.15
N ALA A 15 3.80 -5.91 -2.13
CA ALA A 15 2.94 -5.11 -1.24
C ALA A 15 2.27 -3.95 -1.96
N ARG A 16 2.98 -3.28 -2.88
CA ARG A 16 2.43 -2.19 -3.70
C ARG A 16 1.34 -2.65 -4.67
N LEU A 17 1.34 -3.93 -5.05
CA LEU A 17 0.31 -4.52 -5.90
C LEU A 17 -1.04 -4.69 -5.17
N GLY A 18 -1.04 -4.61 -3.84
CA GLY A 18 -2.25 -4.66 -3.01
C GLY A 18 -3.15 -5.84 -3.34
N GLY A 19 -4.39 -5.54 -3.74
CA GLY A 19 -5.40 -6.53 -4.16
C GLY A 19 -5.11 -7.27 -5.48
N GLY A 20 -4.00 -6.99 -6.15
CA GLY A 20 -3.61 -7.58 -7.44
C GLY A 20 -4.08 -6.79 -8.65
N GLU A 21 -3.43 -7.03 -9.80
CA GLU A 21 -3.66 -6.31 -11.06
C GLU A 21 -5.14 -6.30 -11.49
N ALA A 22 -5.85 -7.42 -11.31
CA ALA A 22 -7.26 -7.51 -11.68
C ALA A 22 -8.16 -6.56 -10.85
N ARG A 23 -7.87 -6.38 -9.56
CA ARG A 23 -8.62 -5.46 -8.70
C ARG A 23 -8.28 -4.01 -9.00
N ILE A 24 -6.99 -3.72 -9.27
CA ILE A 24 -6.53 -2.41 -9.72
C ILE A 24 -7.27 -2.01 -11.01
N ALA A 25 -7.25 -2.88 -12.02
CA ALA A 25 -7.95 -2.65 -13.29
C ALA A 25 -9.45 -2.41 -13.10
N THR A 26 -10.09 -3.13 -12.16
CA THR A 26 -11.51 -2.93 -11.82
C THR A 26 -11.79 -1.58 -11.14
N GLN A 27 -10.84 -1.05 -10.35
CA GLN A 27 -10.98 0.30 -9.77
C GLN A 27 -10.84 1.36 -10.87
N HIS A 28 -9.83 1.22 -11.72
CA HIS A 28 -9.61 2.12 -12.84
C HIS A 28 -10.76 2.12 -13.83
N SER A 29 -11.35 0.95 -14.12
CA SER A 29 -12.53 0.86 -15.00
C SER A 29 -13.77 1.57 -14.45
N LYS A 30 -13.81 1.82 -13.13
CA LYS A 30 -14.85 2.61 -12.46
C LYS A 30 -14.48 4.10 -12.37
N GLY A 31 -13.38 4.53 -12.97
CA GLY A 31 -12.87 5.89 -12.89
C GLY A 31 -12.31 6.26 -11.51
N LYS A 32 -11.92 5.27 -10.70
CA LYS A 32 -11.38 5.46 -9.35
C LYS A 32 -9.89 5.17 -9.32
N LEU A 33 -9.16 5.99 -8.58
CA LEU A 33 -7.76 5.74 -8.21
C LEU A 33 -7.67 4.68 -7.10
N THR A 34 -6.55 3.95 -7.05
CA THR A 34 -6.15 3.06 -5.95
C THR A 34 -5.79 3.86 -4.70
N ALA A 35 -5.60 3.19 -3.55
CA ALA A 35 -5.22 3.86 -2.31
C ALA A 35 -3.93 4.69 -2.45
N ARG A 36 -2.88 4.12 -3.05
CA ARG A 36 -1.58 4.77 -3.23
C ARG A 36 -1.63 5.90 -4.26
N GLU A 37 -2.33 5.70 -5.38
CA GLU A 37 -2.53 6.77 -6.37
C GLU A 37 -3.26 7.98 -5.79
N ARG A 38 -4.20 7.79 -4.86
CA ARG A 38 -4.85 8.92 -4.15
C ARG A 38 -3.86 9.70 -3.29
N LEU A 39 -2.92 9.01 -2.64
CA LEU A 39 -1.89 9.64 -1.82
C LEU A 39 -0.88 10.40 -2.69
N ASP A 40 -0.49 9.83 -3.83
CA ASP A 40 0.40 10.48 -4.79
C ASP A 40 -0.19 11.79 -5.35
N VAL A 41 -1.52 11.87 -5.49
CA VAL A 41 -2.21 13.10 -5.91
C VAL A 41 -2.35 14.12 -4.77
N LEU A 42 -2.51 13.66 -3.54
CA LEU A 42 -2.79 14.51 -2.39
C LEU A 42 -1.53 15.16 -1.80
N LEU A 43 -0.45 14.38 -1.71
CA LEU A 43 0.78 14.76 -1.04
C LEU A 43 1.76 15.39 -2.02
N ASP A 44 2.67 16.21 -1.49
CA ASP A 44 3.75 16.77 -2.28
C ASP A 44 4.64 15.64 -2.82
N GLU A 45 5.12 15.77 -4.06
CA GLU A 45 5.89 14.74 -4.75
C GLU A 45 7.10 14.27 -3.93
N GLY A 46 7.24 12.95 -3.76
CA GLY A 46 8.35 12.34 -3.01
C GLY A 46 8.30 12.56 -1.49
N SER A 47 7.24 13.15 -0.94
CA SER A 47 7.13 13.39 0.51
C SER A 47 6.56 12.21 1.31
N PHE A 48 5.90 11.24 0.65
CA PHE A 48 5.19 10.18 1.34
C PHE A 48 6.13 9.12 1.93
N GLU A 49 6.01 8.92 3.24
CA GLU A 49 6.74 7.92 4.01
C GLU A 49 5.74 6.94 4.61
N GLU A 50 5.74 5.72 4.08
CA GLU A 50 4.77 4.65 4.41
C GLU A 50 5.19 3.87 5.67
N TYR A 51 4.23 3.61 6.54
CA TYR A 51 4.38 2.73 7.70
C TYR A 51 3.77 1.36 7.43
N ASP A 52 4.25 0.35 8.13
CA ASP A 52 3.57 -0.95 8.26
C ASP A 52 3.19 -1.66 6.94
N MET A 53 3.88 -1.36 5.83
CA MET A 53 3.66 -1.93 4.50
C MET A 53 3.57 -3.47 4.47
N TYR A 54 4.25 -4.15 5.40
CA TYR A 54 4.29 -5.61 5.48
C TYR A 54 3.38 -6.22 6.56
N VAL A 55 2.63 -5.40 7.30
CA VAL A 55 1.68 -5.89 8.29
C VAL A 55 0.58 -6.68 7.59
N THR A 56 0.14 -7.74 8.24
CA THR A 56 -0.98 -8.58 7.80
C THR A 56 -1.84 -8.92 9.01
N HIS A 57 -3.13 -9.16 8.81
CA HIS A 57 -3.99 -9.65 9.90
C HIS A 57 -3.43 -10.93 10.54
N ARG A 58 -3.84 -11.18 11.78
CA ARG A 58 -3.52 -12.42 12.53
C ARG A 58 -4.67 -13.43 12.55
N ALA A 59 -5.80 -13.10 11.94
CA ALA A 59 -6.96 -14.01 11.87
C ALA A 59 -6.61 -15.33 11.17
N THR A 60 -7.13 -16.43 11.72
CA THR A 60 -6.97 -17.80 11.21
C THR A 60 -8.29 -18.40 10.73
N ASP A 61 -9.42 -17.84 11.17
CA ASP A 61 -10.75 -18.38 10.89
C ASP A 61 -11.15 -18.20 9.43
N PHE A 62 -12.13 -18.99 8.98
CA PHE A 62 -12.76 -18.87 7.65
C PHE A 62 -11.79 -18.87 6.46
N GLY A 63 -10.67 -19.58 6.56
CA GLY A 63 -9.66 -19.65 5.50
C GLY A 63 -8.70 -18.45 5.44
N MET A 64 -8.82 -17.48 6.36
CA MET A 64 -7.97 -16.29 6.41
C MET A 64 -6.50 -16.63 6.70
N ALA A 65 -6.21 -17.78 7.34
CA ALA A 65 -4.83 -18.22 7.57
C ALA A 65 -4.00 -18.28 6.26
N ALA A 66 -4.61 -18.67 5.14
CA ALA A 66 -3.96 -18.80 3.84
C ALA A 66 -3.97 -17.51 3.00
N ASN A 67 -4.82 -16.55 3.33
CA ASN A 67 -5.00 -15.32 2.57
C ASN A 67 -4.34 -14.14 3.28
N LYS A 68 -3.06 -13.88 2.98
CA LYS A 68 -2.29 -12.78 3.58
C LYS A 68 -2.05 -11.67 2.57
N VAL A 69 -2.61 -10.50 2.83
CA VAL A 69 -2.43 -9.30 2.01
C VAL A 69 -1.59 -8.28 2.78
N PRO A 70 -0.39 -7.90 2.29
CA PRO A 70 0.43 -6.86 2.92
C PRO A 70 -0.31 -5.52 3.03
N GLY A 71 -0.15 -4.83 4.16
CA GLY A 71 -0.85 -3.58 4.49
C GLY A 71 -2.26 -3.77 5.05
N ASP A 72 -2.78 -5.01 5.08
CA ASP A 72 -4.10 -5.36 5.64
C ASP A 72 -5.27 -4.48 5.15
N GLY A 73 -5.20 -4.03 3.89
CA GLY A 73 -6.24 -3.22 3.25
C GLY A 73 -6.18 -1.71 3.54
N VAL A 74 -5.11 -1.22 4.19
CA VAL A 74 -4.93 0.21 4.44
C VAL A 74 -3.46 0.63 4.25
N VAL A 75 -3.26 1.72 3.54
CA VAL A 75 -1.96 2.38 3.42
C VAL A 75 -1.91 3.52 4.43
N THR A 76 -0.92 3.54 5.32
CA THR A 76 -0.76 4.53 6.38
C THR A 76 0.62 5.18 6.31
N GLY A 77 0.72 6.44 6.76
CA GLY A 77 2.01 7.12 6.78
C GLY A 77 1.90 8.61 7.05
N TRP A 78 2.96 9.33 6.70
CA TRP A 78 3.02 10.77 6.74
C TRP A 78 3.60 11.33 5.45
N GLY A 79 3.39 12.62 5.22
CA GLY A 79 4.00 13.36 4.12
C GLY A 79 3.77 14.85 4.30
N THR A 80 3.86 15.60 3.21
CA THR A 80 3.60 17.04 3.24
C THR A 80 2.50 17.44 2.26
N ILE A 81 1.74 18.48 2.61
CA ILE A 81 0.82 19.16 1.69
C ILE A 81 1.18 20.65 1.73
N ASN A 82 1.63 21.19 0.60
CA ASN A 82 2.18 22.55 0.53
C ASN A 82 3.29 22.76 1.58
N GLY A 83 4.17 21.78 1.75
CA GLY A 83 5.29 21.79 2.69
C GLY A 83 4.90 21.62 4.17
N ARG A 84 3.62 21.39 4.49
CA ARG A 84 3.14 21.21 5.87
C ARG A 84 2.99 19.74 6.18
N LEU A 85 3.59 19.30 7.29
CA LEU A 85 3.51 17.92 7.78
C LEU A 85 2.05 17.51 8.03
N VAL A 86 1.67 16.35 7.49
CA VAL A 86 0.37 15.70 7.72
C VAL A 86 0.54 14.20 7.89
N TYR A 87 -0.39 13.59 8.62
CA TYR A 87 -0.53 12.13 8.73
C TYR A 87 -1.78 11.69 7.98
N VAL A 88 -1.69 10.57 7.28
CA VAL A 88 -2.75 10.10 6.37
C VAL A 88 -2.92 8.59 6.44
N PHE A 89 -4.13 8.16 6.08
CA PHE A 89 -4.41 6.78 5.72
C PHE A 89 -5.33 6.73 4.50
N SER A 90 -5.21 5.69 3.69
CA SER A 90 -6.04 5.45 2.50
C SER A 90 -6.37 3.96 2.41
N GLN A 91 -7.67 3.63 2.38
CA GLN A 91 -8.14 2.24 2.27
C GLN A 91 -8.07 1.75 0.81
N ASP A 92 -7.57 0.53 0.63
CA ASP A 92 -7.29 -0.12 -0.66
C ASP A 92 -8.47 -0.98 -1.18
#